data_AF-A0A957IAB5-F1
#
_entry.id   AF-A0A957IAB5-F1
#
_cell.length_a   1.000
_cell.length_b   1.000
_cell.length_c   1.000
_cell.angle_alpha   90.00
_cell.angle_beta   90.00
_cell.angle_gamma   90.00
#
_symmetry.space_group_name_H-M   'P 1'
#
loop_
_entity.id
_entity.type
_entity.pdbx_description
1 polymer ?
#
loop_
_entity_poly.entity_id
_entity_poly.type
_entity_poly.pdbx_seq_one_letter_code
_entity_poly.pdbx_strand_id
1 'polypeptide(L)'
;MKSHIIHIQKWANPAPPTEPMLTHQLESEGLSPYKWSSNPQDVFPAHDHPYDKVIMVLAGSITFGFPIEGEPTTLYPGDRLDLP
;
A
#
# COMPACT_ATOMS: atom_id res chain seq x y z
N MET A 1 -16.85 -8.39 15.59
CA MET A 1 -16.64 -8.53 14.14
C MET A 1 -15.44 -7.67 13.79
N LYS A 2 -14.37 -8.24 13.21
CA LYS A 2 -13.27 -7.41 12.68
C LYS A 2 -13.85 -6.61 11.51
N SER A 3 -13.78 -5.30 11.61
CA SER A 3 -14.24 -4.41 10.56
C SER A 3 -13.35 -4.61 9.33
N HIS A 4 -13.91 -4.99 8.19
CA HIS A 4 -13.16 -5.13 6.92
C HIS A 4 -13.01 -3.76 6.27
N ILE A 5 -12.41 -2.82 7.01
CA ILE A 5 -12.24 -1.44 6.55
C ILE A 5 -10.87 -1.33 5.88
N ILE A 6 -10.87 -0.98 4.61
CA ILE A 6 -9.67 -0.61 3.87
C ILE A 6 -9.31 0.83 4.25
N HIS A 7 -8.06 1.06 4.64
CA HIS A 7 -7.55 2.39 4.93
C HIS A 7 -6.55 2.82 3.86
N ILE A 8 -6.70 4.06 3.38
CA ILE A 8 -5.79 4.69 2.44
C ILE A 8 -5.34 6.02 3.06
N GLN A 9 -4.02 6.24 3.09
CA GLN A 9 -3.43 7.49 3.52
C GLN A 9 -2.61 8.08 2.37
N LYS A 10 -2.95 9.30 1.97
CA LYS A 10 -2.21 10.03 0.93
C LYS A 10 -0.95 10.68 1.50
N TRP A 11 0.11 10.69 0.71
CA TRP A 11 1.36 11.36 1.05
C TRP A 11 1.15 12.88 1.12
N ALA A 12 1.42 13.47 2.29
CA ALA A 12 1.21 14.89 2.54
C ALA A 12 2.52 15.71 2.46
N ASN A 13 3.68 15.05 2.43
CA ASN A 13 4.97 15.75 2.40
C ASN A 13 5.29 16.21 0.97
N PRO A 14 5.69 17.47 0.75
CA PRO A 14 6.10 17.95 -0.57
C PRO A 14 7.35 17.26 -1.13
N ALA A 15 8.21 16.72 -0.25
CA ALA A 15 9.36 15.93 -0.69
C ALA A 15 8.94 14.48 -0.96
N PRO A 16 9.46 13.83 -2.02
CA PRO A 16 9.26 12.41 -2.24
C PRO A 16 9.73 11.59 -1.03
N PRO A 17 9.08 10.45 -0.75
CA PRO A 17 9.57 9.54 0.29
C PRO A 17 10.95 8.98 -0.10
N THR A 18 11.71 8.56 0.90
CA THR A 18 12.92 7.76 0.70
C THR A 18 12.70 6.37 1.29
N GLU A 19 13.43 5.37 0.79
CA GLU A 19 13.37 4.01 1.33
C GLU A 19 13.60 3.98 2.86
N PRO A 20 14.65 4.61 3.42
CA PRO A 20 14.84 4.59 4.87
C PRO A 20 13.69 5.22 5.66
N MET A 21 13.03 6.26 5.13
CA MET A 21 11.88 6.88 5.79
C MET A 21 10.69 5.92 5.88
N LEU A 22 10.36 5.25 4.77
CA LEU A 22 9.22 4.33 4.73
C LEU A 22 9.49 3.08 5.56
N THR A 23 10.70 2.51 5.46
CA THR A 23 11.11 1.37 6.28
C THR A 23 11.05 1.70 7.76
N HIS A 24 11.64 2.82 8.19
CA HIS A 24 11.62 3.23 9.59
C HIS A 24 10.19 3.46 10.10
N GLN A 25 9.31 4.05 9.28
CA GLN A 25 7.90 4.22 9.65
C GLN A 25 7.25 2.86 9.94
N LEU A 26 7.33 1.90 9.00
CA LEU A 26 6.72 0.58 9.16
C LEU A 26 7.32 -0.20 10.35
N GLU A 27 8.64 -0.14 10.53
CA GLU A 27 9.32 -0.75 11.68
C GLU A 27 8.88 -0.13 13.01
N SER A 28 8.71 1.20 13.07
CA SER A 28 8.23 1.89 14.27
C SER A 28 6.80 1.52 14.65
N GLU A 29 6.02 1.01 13.70
CA GLU A 29 4.68 0.47 13.90
C GLU A 29 4.70 -1.03 14.28
N GLY A 30 5.88 -1.64 14.41
CA GLY A 30 6.04 -3.05 14.76
C GLY A 30 5.90 -4.01 13.58
N LEU A 31 5.96 -3.52 12.34
CA LEU A 31 5.93 -4.34 11.14
C LEU A 31 7.34 -4.79 10.74
N SER A 32 7.42 -5.82 9.89
CA SER A 32 8.67 -6.31 9.30
C SER A 32 8.65 -6.08 7.79
N PRO A 33 8.96 -4.85 7.32
CA PRO A 33 8.84 -4.50 5.91
C PRO A 33 9.93 -5.15 5.05
N TYR A 34 9.59 -5.39 3.78
CA TYR A 34 10.54 -5.79 2.75
C TYR A 34 10.21 -5.08 1.43
N LYS A 35 11.19 -5.01 0.53
CA LYS A 35 11.01 -4.41 -0.80
C LYS A 35 10.42 -5.39 -1.79
N TRP A 36 9.50 -4.89 -2.61
CA TRP A 36 8.91 -5.60 -3.72
C TRP A 36 8.71 -4.64 -4.91
N SER A 37 8.75 -5.18 -6.12
CA SER A 37 8.55 -4.43 -7.37
C SER A 37 7.87 -5.31 -8.42
N SER A 38 7.13 -4.67 -9.33
CA SER A 38 6.57 -5.28 -10.54
C SER A 38 6.90 -4.43 -11.77
N ASN A 39 6.73 -4.98 -12.97
CA ASN A 39 6.87 -4.21 -14.20
C ASN A 39 5.64 -3.31 -14.41
N PRO A 40 5.78 -2.22 -15.18
CA PRO A 40 4.62 -1.45 -15.64
C PRO A 40 3.61 -2.35 -16.33
N GLN A 41 2.32 -2.14 -16.05
CA GLN A 41 1.19 -2.89 -16.64
C GLN A 41 1.06 -4.35 -16.18
N ASP A 42 1.87 -4.84 -15.24
CA ASP A 42 1.61 -6.12 -14.59
C ASP A 42 0.23 -6.09 -13.89
N VAL A 43 -0.58 -7.13 -14.11
CA VAL A 43 -1.91 -7.27 -13.51
C VAL A 43 -1.96 -8.51 -12.65
N PHE A 44 -2.46 -8.36 -11.43
CA PHE A 44 -2.62 -9.43 -10.46
C PHE A 44 -4.11 -9.73 -10.25
N PRO A 45 -4.56 -10.99 -10.36
CA PRO A 45 -5.93 -11.37 -10.05
C PRO A 45 -6.30 -11.04 -8.60
N ALA A 46 -7.58 -10.77 -8.34
CA ALA A 46 -8.09 -10.60 -6.99
C ALA A 46 -7.87 -11.86 -6.14
N HIS A 47 -7.45 -11.69 -4.89
CA HIS A 47 -7.19 -12.75 -3.93
C HIS A 47 -7.28 -12.20 -2.49
N ASP A 48 -7.42 -13.11 -1.53
CA ASP A 48 -7.41 -12.80 -0.09
C ASP A 48 -6.09 -13.20 0.58
N HIS A 49 -5.88 -12.69 1.79
CA HIS A 49 -4.77 -13.06 2.66
C HIS A 49 -5.30 -13.42 4.05
N PRO A 50 -4.69 -14.40 4.75
CA PRO A 50 -5.02 -14.71 6.14
C PRO A 50 -4.37 -13.74 7.15
N TYR A 51 -3.86 -12.60 6.68
CA TYR A 51 -3.11 -11.61 7.44
C TYR A 51 -3.38 -10.19 6.91
N ASP A 52 -3.23 -9.20 7.79
CA ASP A 52 -3.32 -7.79 7.42
C ASP A 52 -2.12 -7.40 6.52
N LYS A 53 -2.38 -6.70 5.41
CA LYS A 53 -1.34 -6.29 4.45
C LYS A 53 -1.21 -4.78 4.42
N VAL A 54 0.00 -4.31 4.69
CA VAL A 54 0.38 -2.89 4.60
C VAL A 54 1.31 -2.69 3.42
N ILE A 55 1.00 -1.70 2.58
CA ILE A 55 1.81 -1.32 1.43
C ILE A 55 2.06 0.18 1.47
N MET A 56 3.31 0.60 1.33
CA MET A 56 3.69 1.99 1.04
C MET A 56 4.43 2.05 -0.29
N VAL A 57 4.06 3.00 -1.15
CA VAL A 57 4.68 3.13 -2.48
C VAL A 57 5.99 3.89 -2.36
N LEU A 58 7.11 3.28 -2.74
CA LEU A 58 8.41 3.97 -2.78
C LEU A 58 8.60 4.76 -4.09
N ALA A 59 8.27 4.15 -5.22
CA ALA A 59 8.48 4.73 -6.55
C ALA A 59 7.45 4.19 -7.55
N GLY A 60 7.14 4.97 -8.59
CA GLY A 60 6.12 4.63 -9.57
C GLY A 60 4.70 4.79 -9.03
N SER A 61 3.77 3.98 -9.52
CA SER A 61 2.38 3.94 -9.06
C SER A 61 1.81 2.53 -9.17
N ILE A 62 0.76 2.27 -8.39
CA ILE A 62 0.00 1.03 -8.43
C ILE A 62 -1.49 1.34 -8.25
N THR A 63 -2.34 0.69 -9.03
CA THR A 63 -3.79 0.84 -8.93
C THR A 63 -4.39 -0.42 -8.31
N PHE A 64 -5.12 -0.24 -7.21
CA PHE A 64 -5.85 -1.32 -6.53
C PHE A 64 -7.33 -1.28 -6.91
N GLY A 65 -7.82 -2.41 -7.42
CA GLY A 65 -9.26 -2.69 -7.50
C GLY A 65 -9.68 -3.51 -6.28
N PHE A 66 -10.87 -3.24 -5.74
CA PHE A 66 -11.43 -3.96 -4.61
C PHE A 66 -12.67 -4.77 -5.02
N PRO A 67 -12.96 -5.91 -4.37
CA PRO A 67 -14.10 -6.77 -4.69
C PRO A 67 -15.45 -6.21 -4.20
N ILE A 68 -15.51 -4.93 -3.83
CA ILE A 68 -16.72 -4.17 -3.51
C ILE A 68 -16.84 -3.02 -4.51
N GLU A 69 -18.06 -2.61 -4.83
CA GLU A 69 -18.31 -1.48 -5.72
C GLU A 69 -17.62 -0.21 -5.19
N GLY A 70 -16.70 0.31 -6.01
CA GLY A 70 -15.90 1.50 -5.75
C GLY A 70 -14.94 1.71 -6.92
N GLU A 71 -14.51 2.94 -7.13
CA GLU A 71 -13.52 3.23 -8.17
C GLU A 71 -12.14 2.69 -7.77
N PRO A 72 -11.37 2.13 -8.71
CA PRO A 72 -9.99 1.73 -8.46
C PRO A 72 -9.20 2.89 -7.85
N THR A 73 -8.40 2.61 -6.83
CA THR A 73 -7.56 3.63 -6.21
C THR A 73 -6.13 3.52 -6.68
N THR A 74 -5.61 4.58 -7.29
CA THR A 74 -4.20 4.71 -7.63
C THR A 74 -3.42 5.31 -6.47
N LEU A 75 -2.33 4.64 -6.10
CA LEU A 75 -1.37 5.07 -5.10
C LEU A 75 -0.09 5.57 -5.79
N TYR A 76 0.48 6.63 -5.22
CA TYR A 76 1.70 7.32 -5.68
C TYR A 76 2.78 7.30 -4.58
N PRO A 77 4.03 7.72 -4.85
CA PRO A 77 5.09 7.65 -3.87
C PRO A 77 4.70 8.29 -2.52
N GLY A 78 4.76 7.47 -1.48
CA GLY A 78 4.48 7.80 -0.09
C GLY A 78 3.07 7.44 0.35
N ASP A 79 2.15 7.20 -0.59
CA ASP A 79 0.80 6.73 -0.27
C ASP A 79 0.88 5.35 0.41
N ARG A 80 -0.02 5.15 1.37
CA ARG A 80 -0.17 3.91 2.13
C ARG A 80 -1.54 3.29 1.90
N LEU A 81 -1.55 1.96 1.89
CA LEU A 81 -2.73 1.11 1.93
C LEU A 81 -2.61 0.11 3.07
N ASP A 82 -3.64 0.02 3.91
CA ASP A 82 -3.82 -1.03 4.91
C ASP A 82 -5.04 -1.87 4.53
N LEU A 83 -4.81 -3.18 4.35
CA LEU A 83 -5.83 -4.18 4.02
C LEU A 83 -6.00 -5.15 5.20
N PRO A 84 -7.22 -5.31 5.75
CA PRO A 84 -7.52 -6.30 6.79
C PRO A 84 -7.77 -7.71 6.23
#